data_AF-A0A5N6BDR0-F1
#
_entry.id   AF-A0A5N6BDR0-F1
#
_cell.length_a   1.000
_cell.length_b   1.000
_cell.length_c   1.000
_cell.angle_alpha   90.00
_cell.angle_beta   90.00
_cell.angle_gamma   90.00
#
_symmetry.space_group_name_H-M   'P 1'
#
loop_
_entity.id
_entity.type
_entity.pdbx_description
1 polymer ?
#
loop_
_entity_poly.entity_id
_entity_poly.type
_entity_poly.pdbx_seq_one_letter_code
_entity_poly.pdbx_strand_id
1 'polypeptide(L)'
;MEQLRPVQKRQREYQEQLLTELRDELEQRGITAVLIVDEKNRPALDVTDSRLRPRRVYVHLAFLWFYWGDQHDERVSCLRLLPAADRIEKAARDGWREGEQGELGIDLTKILDAHRS
;
A
#
# COMPACT_ATOMS: atom_id res chain seq x y z
N MET A 1 -14.15 14.93 15.87
CA MET A 1 -12.82 14.49 15.40
C MET A 1 -12.07 13.96 16.60
N GLU A 2 -11.75 12.67 16.63
CA GLU A 2 -10.99 12.08 17.73
C GLU A 2 -9.54 12.55 17.68
N GLN A 3 -8.99 13.02 18.80
CA GLN A 3 -7.59 13.46 18.86
C GLN A 3 -6.68 12.23 18.91
N LEU A 4 -5.84 12.06 17.87
CA LEU A 4 -4.86 11.00 17.84
C LEU A 4 -3.81 11.19 18.94
N ARG A 5 -3.42 10.09 19.59
CA ARG A 5 -2.27 10.12 20.50
C ARG A 5 -1.00 10.51 19.70
N PRO A 6 0.01 11.13 20.33
CA PRO A 6 1.20 11.61 19.63
C PRO A 6 1.91 10.56 18.75
N VAL A 7 1.96 9.30 19.19
CA VAL A 7 2.55 8.19 18.41
C VAL A 7 1.72 7.87 17.17
N GLN A 8 0.39 7.83 17.29
CA GLN A 8 -0.51 7.56 16.17
C GLN A 8 -0.47 8.69 15.15
N LYS A 9 -0.33 9.94 15.61
CA LYS A 9 -0.13 11.10 14.74
C LYS A 9 1.16 10.98 13.92
N ARG A 10 2.29 10.67 14.57
CA ARG A 10 3.58 10.46 13.87
C ARG A 10 3.52 9.30 12.88
N GLN A 11 2.86 8.19 13.26
CA GLN A 11 2.67 7.06 12.35
C GLN A 11 1.88 7.47 11.11
N ARG A 12 0.78 8.22 11.30
CA ARG A 12 -0.03 8.74 10.20
C ARG A 12 0.77 9.67 9.29
N GLU A 13 1.48 10.65 9.86
CA GLU A 13 2.34 11.57 9.12
C GLU A 13 3.38 10.81 8.29
N TYR A 14 3.97 9.75 8.87
CA TYR A 14 4.95 8.93 8.15
C TYR A 14 4.32 8.07 7.04
N GLN A 15 3.10 7.54 7.23
CA GLN A 15 2.38 6.87 6.15
C GLN A 15 2.05 7.83 5.01
N GLU A 16 1.54 9.02 5.32
CA GLU A 16 1.22 10.06 4.33
C GLU A 16 2.47 10.50 3.57
N GLN A 17 3.63 10.64 4.25
CA GLN A 17 4.91 10.91 3.60
C GLN A 17 5.29 9.81 2.61
N LEU A 18 5.30 8.54 3.04
CA LEU A 18 5.66 7.41 2.16
C LEU A 18 4.72 7.28 0.96
N LEU A 19 3.42 7.52 1.15
CA LEU A 19 2.43 7.50 0.06
C LEU A 19 2.60 8.69 -0.89
N THR A 20 2.99 9.86 -0.38
CA THR A 20 3.28 11.04 -1.20
C THR A 20 4.51 10.82 -2.07
N GLU A 21 5.59 10.30 -1.50
CA GLU A 21 6.81 9.95 -2.24
C GLU A 21 6.52 8.90 -3.32
N LEU A 22 5.69 7.89 -3.01
CA LEU A 22 5.25 6.91 -3.99
C LEU A 22 4.39 7.52 -5.09
N ARG A 23 3.46 8.41 -4.75
CA ARG A 23 2.62 9.12 -5.73
C ARG A 23 3.50 9.87 -6.73
N ASP A 24 4.42 10.69 -6.23
CA ASP A 24 5.24 11.56 -7.08
C ASP A 24 6.10 10.73 -8.05
N GLU A 25 6.63 9.60 -7.60
CA GLU A 25 7.36 8.65 -8.44
C GLU A 25 6.47 7.98 -9.49
N LEU A 26 5.26 7.55 -9.12
CA LEU A 26 4.30 6.94 -10.05
C LEU A 26 3.77 7.94 -11.10
N GLU A 27 3.52 9.19 -10.70
CA GLU A 27 3.10 10.25 -11.62
C GLU A 27 4.18 10.56 -12.67
N GLN A 28 5.46 10.58 -12.28
CA GLN A 28 6.58 10.73 -13.22
C GLN A 28 6.63 9.61 -14.28
N ARG A 29 6.10 8.43 -13.95
CA ARG A 29 6.01 7.26 -14.85
C ARG A 29 4.72 7.24 -15.68
N GLY A 30 3.87 8.25 -15.53
CA GLY A 30 2.59 8.37 -16.23
C GLY A 30 1.47 7.50 -15.63
N ILE A 31 1.62 7.04 -14.38
CA ILE A 31 0.57 6.33 -13.66
C ILE A 31 -0.25 7.34 -12.87
N THR A 32 -1.57 7.35 -13.07
CA THR A 32 -2.48 8.19 -12.28
C THR A 32 -2.59 7.64 -10.86
N ALA A 33 -2.17 8.44 -9.89
CA ALA A 33 -2.19 8.09 -8.48
C ALA A 33 -2.72 9.28 -7.65
N VAL A 34 -3.71 9.04 -6.79
CA VAL A 34 -4.36 10.10 -5.99
C VAL A 34 -4.29 9.76 -4.52
N LEU A 35 -3.73 10.66 -3.71
CA LEU A 35 -3.70 10.50 -2.26
C LEU A 35 -5.12 10.72 -1.71
N ILE A 36 -5.63 9.73 -0.97
CA ILE A 36 -6.96 9.74 -0.37
C ILE A 36 -6.91 9.36 1.11
N VAL A 37 -8.01 9.61 1.80
CA VAL A 37 -8.31 9.03 3.11
C VAL A 37 -9.54 8.15 2.95
N ASP A 38 -9.42 6.87 3.29
CA ASP A 38 -10.52 5.90 3.14
C ASP A 38 -11.62 6.08 4.21
N GLU A 39 -12.71 5.35 4.06
CA GLU A 39 -13.83 5.33 4.99
C GLU A 39 -13.46 4.89 6.43
N LYS A 40 -12.32 4.21 6.61
CA LYS A 40 -11.75 3.84 7.92
C LYS A 40 -10.75 4.89 8.44
N ASN A 41 -10.71 6.08 7.83
CA ASN A 41 -9.80 7.18 8.15
C ASN A 41 -8.30 6.81 8.00
N ARG A 42 -7.98 5.91 7.07
CA ARG A 42 -6.60 5.51 6.76
C ARG A 42 -6.11 6.22 5.50
N PRO A 43 -4.88 6.76 5.50
CA PRO A 43 -4.28 7.29 4.29
C PRO A 43 -3.99 6.15 3.30
N ALA A 44 -4.30 6.38 2.03
CA ALA A 44 -4.07 5.45 0.94
C ALA A 44 -3.79 6.19 -0.37
N LEU A 45 -3.27 5.48 -1.36
CA LEU A 45 -3.09 5.98 -2.71
C LEU A 45 -4.01 5.21 -3.66
N ASP A 46 -4.98 5.88 -4.26
CA ASP A 46 -5.78 5.31 -5.34
C ASP A 46 -4.96 5.32 -6.62
N VAL A 47 -4.54 4.14 -7.08
CA VAL A 47 -3.74 3.96 -8.29
C VAL A 47 -4.61 3.35 -9.39
N THR A 48 -4.69 4.01 -10.53
CA THR A 48 -5.51 3.57 -11.67
C THR A 48 -4.71 2.64 -12.59
N ASP A 49 -5.27 1.48 -12.95
CA ASP A 49 -4.65 0.56 -13.91
C ASP A 49 -4.91 0.95 -15.38
N SER A 50 -4.31 0.19 -16.29
CA SER A 50 -4.49 0.30 -17.74
C SER A 50 -5.94 0.12 -18.23
N ARG A 51 -6.85 -0.38 -17.37
CA ARG A 51 -8.28 -0.57 -17.65
C ARG A 51 -9.15 0.46 -16.91
N LEU A 52 -8.56 1.53 -16.41
CA LEU A 52 -9.22 2.61 -15.66
C LEU A 52 -9.87 2.13 -14.35
N ARG A 53 -9.38 1.04 -13.76
CA ARG A 53 -9.85 0.54 -12.47
C ARG A 53 -8.95 1.08 -11.36
N PRO A 54 -9.49 1.71 -10.32
CA PRO A 54 -8.69 2.13 -9.18
C PRO A 54 -8.36 0.91 -8.29
N ARG A 55 -7.21 0.99 -7.62
CA ARG A 55 -6.83 0.10 -6.52
C ARG A 55 -6.13 0.90 -5.44
N ARG A 56 -6.52 0.68 -4.18
CA ARG A 56 -5.90 1.37 -3.05
C ARG A 56 -4.59 0.72 -2.67
N VAL A 57 -3.50 1.47 -2.74
CA VAL A 57 -2.21 1.13 -2.14
C VAL A 57 -2.15 1.72 -0.75
N TYR A 58 -1.84 0.90 0.24
CA TYR A 58 -1.72 1.27 1.65
C TYR A 58 -0.29 1.05 2.15
N VAL A 59 0.05 1.61 3.32
CA VAL A 59 1.33 1.38 4.01
C VAL A 59 1.12 0.57 5.27
N HIS A 60 1.80 -0.58 5.36
CA HIS A 60 1.85 -1.39 6.57
C HIS A 60 3.16 -1.14 7.34
N LEU A 61 3.14 -0.18 8.28
CA LEU A 61 4.34 0.30 8.96
C LEU A 61 5.13 -0.77 9.73
N ALA A 62 4.47 -1.75 10.35
CA ALA A 62 5.19 -2.76 11.14
C ALA A 62 6.12 -3.66 10.30
N PHE A 63 5.84 -3.79 9.00
CA PHE A 63 6.66 -4.56 8.05
C PHE A 63 7.28 -3.69 6.96
N LEU A 64 7.04 -2.37 7.00
CA LEU A 64 7.50 -1.39 6.02
C LEU A 64 7.19 -1.83 4.57
N TRP A 65 5.91 -2.13 4.34
CA TRP A 65 5.39 -2.52 3.04
C TRP A 65 4.41 -1.50 2.48
N PHE A 66 4.47 -1.29 1.17
CA PHE A 66 3.28 -0.95 0.40
C PHE A 66 2.52 -2.23 0.07
N TYR A 67 1.19 -2.18 0.11
CA TYR A 67 0.33 -3.32 -0.26
C TYR A 67 -0.96 -2.85 -0.92
N TRP A 68 -1.51 -3.67 -1.82
CA TRP A 68 -2.74 -3.38 -2.58
C TRP A 68 -3.70 -4.56 -2.68
N GLY A 69 -3.50 -5.55 -1.80
CA GLY A 69 -4.33 -6.72 -1.65
C GLY A 69 -3.77 -7.66 -0.58
N ASP A 70 -4.29 -8.88 -0.56
CA ASP A 70 -3.98 -9.91 0.43
C ASP A 70 -3.02 -10.98 -0.09
N GLN A 71 -2.75 -11.02 -1.40
CA GLN A 71 -1.86 -12.01 -1.99
C GLN A 71 -0.38 -11.71 -1.72
N HIS A 72 0.45 -12.76 -1.83
CA HIS A 72 1.88 -12.68 -1.54
C HIS A 72 2.64 -11.70 -2.44
N ASP A 73 2.18 -11.55 -3.67
CA ASP A 73 2.75 -10.68 -4.69
C ASP A 73 2.14 -9.28 -4.73
N GLU A 74 1.03 -9.04 -4.02
CA GLU A 74 0.33 -7.76 -3.89
C GLU A 74 0.91 -6.84 -2.79
N ARG A 75 2.21 -7.00 -2.51
CA ARG A 75 2.97 -6.19 -1.56
C ARG A 75 4.44 -6.04 -1.98
N VAL A 76 5.05 -4.95 -1.52
CA VAL A 76 6.46 -4.63 -1.78
C VAL A 76 7.04 -3.80 -0.64
N SER A 77 8.35 -3.91 -0.39
CA SER A 77 9.00 -3.09 0.63
C SER A 77 9.00 -1.62 0.25
N CYS A 78 8.63 -0.74 1.19
CA CYS A 78 8.72 0.72 1.03
C CYS A 78 10.11 1.28 1.39
N LEU A 79 11.06 0.45 1.83
CA LEU A 79 12.43 0.87 2.15
C LEU A 79 13.23 1.30 0.91
N ARG A 80 12.81 0.86 -0.28
CA ARG A 80 13.42 1.22 -1.55
C ARG A 80 12.32 1.71 -2.48
N LEU A 81 12.19 3.03 -2.57
CA LEU A 81 11.12 3.69 -3.31
C LEU A 81 11.08 3.27 -4.80
N LEU A 82 12.20 3.38 -5.52
CA LEU A 82 12.22 3.10 -6.96
C LEU A 82 11.81 1.65 -7.29
N PRO A 83 12.39 0.60 -6.65
CA PRO A 83 11.91 -0.77 -6.87
C PRO A 83 10.45 -1.00 -6.45
N ALA A 84 9.95 -0.29 -5.44
CA ALA A 84 8.56 -0.36 -5.04
C ALA A 84 7.64 0.20 -6.13
N ALA A 85 7.98 1.38 -6.65
CA ALA A 85 7.28 2.01 -7.76
C ALA A 85 7.34 1.14 -9.03
N ASP A 86 8.48 0.53 -9.36
CA ASP A 86 8.60 -0.40 -10.50
C ASP A 86 7.58 -1.54 -10.41
N ARG A 87 7.40 -2.09 -9.21
CA ARG A 87 6.50 -3.23 -8.98
C ARG A 87 5.03 -2.82 -9.05
N ILE A 88 4.68 -1.68 -8.48
CA ILE A 88 3.31 -1.15 -8.50
C ILE A 88 2.95 -0.68 -9.91
N GLU A 89 3.86 0.00 -10.61
CA GLU A 89 3.71 0.37 -12.01
C GLU A 89 3.46 -0.87 -12.88
N LYS A 90 4.28 -1.91 -12.72
CA LYS A 90 4.09 -3.16 -13.47
C LYS A 90 2.70 -3.74 -13.24
N ALA A 91 2.26 -3.83 -11.99
CA ALA A 91 0.93 -4.33 -11.65
C ALA A 91 -0.19 -3.44 -12.22
N ALA A 92 -0.05 -2.11 -12.18
CA ALA A 92 -1.00 -1.18 -12.78
C ALA A 92 -1.06 -1.30 -14.31
N ARG A 93 0.09 -1.51 -14.98
CA ARG A 93 0.15 -1.71 -16.43
C ARG A 93 -0.46 -3.05 -16.85
N ASP A 94 -0.12 -4.12 -16.14
CA ASP A 94 -0.65 -5.47 -16.38
C ASP A 94 -2.16 -5.54 -16.09
N GLY A 95 -2.66 -4.66 -15.22
CA GLY A 95 -4.05 -4.58 -14.80
C GLY A 95 -4.22 -5.22 -13.41
N TRP A 96 -5.03 -4.59 -12.56
CA TRP A 96 -5.30 -5.12 -11.22
C TRP A 96 -6.00 -6.49 -11.28
N ARG A 97 -5.76 -7.31 -10.27
CA ARG A 97 -6.48 -8.57 -10.10
C ARG A 97 -8.00 -8.32 -10.05
N GLU A 98 -8.76 -9.14 -10.75
CA GLU A 98 -10.23 -9.08 -10.69
C GLU A 98 -10.74 -9.57 -9.33
N GLY A 99 -11.88 -8.99 -8.90
CA GLY A 99 -12.51 -9.27 -7.62
C GLY A 99 -12.21 -8.21 -6.56
N GLU A 100 -12.74 -8.47 -5.36
CA GLU A 100 -12.60 -7.56 -4.21
C GLU A 100 -11.14 -7.41 -3.78
N GLN A 101 -10.78 -6.19 -3.36
CA GLN A 101 -9.51 -5.95 -2.71
C GLN A 101 -9.53 -6.56 -1.31
N GLY A 102 -8.79 -7.65 -1.13
CA GLY A 102 -8.55 -8.22 0.19
C GLY A 102 -7.82 -7.24 1.10
N GLU A 103 -8.11 -7.31 2.39
CA GLU A 103 -7.38 -6.59 3.42
C GLU A 103 -6.17 -7.42 3.86
N LEU A 104 -4.99 -6.81 4.00
CA LEU A 104 -3.79 -7.51 4.45
C LEU A 104 -4.00 -8.01 5.88
N GLY A 105 -4.30 -9.29 6.02
CA GLY A 105 -4.35 -10.01 7.29
C GLY A 105 -3.06 -10.78 7.51
N ILE A 106 -2.36 -10.50 8.62
CA ILE A 106 -1.21 -11.29 9.03
C ILE A 106 -1.66 -12.31 10.06
N ASP A 107 -1.75 -13.56 9.63
CA ASP A 107 -2.02 -14.68 10.54
C ASP A 107 -0.74 -15.06 11.28
N LEU A 108 -0.58 -14.50 12.48
CA LEU A 108 0.57 -14.76 13.35
C LEU A 108 0.64 -16.22 13.81
N THR A 109 -0.45 -17.00 13.74
CA THR A 109 -0.44 -18.41 14.15
C THR A 109 0.38 -19.26 13.18
N LYS A 110 0.36 -18.93 11.88
CA LYS A 110 1.15 -19.62 10.84
C LYS A 110 2.65 -19.34 10.93
N ILE A 111 3.04 -18.21 11.53
CA ILE A 111 4.46 -17.87 11.76
C ILE A 111 5.05 -18.72 12.88
N LEU A 112 4.24 -19.08 13.88
CA LEU A 112 4.69 -19.91 15.00
C LEU A 112 4.97 -21.36 14.57
N ASP A 113 4.21 -21.90 13.62
CA ASP A 113 4.43 -23.25 13.11
C ASP A 113 5.72 -23.35 12.26
N ALA A 114 6.06 -22.30 11.50
CA ALA A 114 7.29 -22.25 10.72
C ALA A 114 8.57 -22.23 11.57
N HIS A 115 8.48 -21.79 12.83
CA HIS A 115 9.61 -21.79 13.78
C HIS A 115 9.69 -23.04 14.66
N ARG A 116 8.76 -23.99 14.51
CA ARG A 116 8.79 -25.30 15.20
C ARG A 116 9.29 -26.43 14.31
N SER A 117 9.70 -26.13 13.08
CA SER A 117 10.21 -27.08 12.08
C SER A 117 11.74 -27.05 12.01
#